data_AF-A0A1S8L3D3-F1
#
_entry.id   AF-A0A1S8L3D3-F1
#
_cell.length_a   1.000
_cell.length_b   1.000
_cell.length_c   1.000
_cell.angle_alpha   90.00
_cell.angle_beta   90.00
_cell.angle_gamma   90.00
#
_symmetry.space_group_name_H-M   'P 1'
#
loop_
_entity.id
_entity.type
_entity.pdbx_description
1 polymer ?
#
loop_
_entity_poly.entity_id
_entity_poly.type
_entity_poly.pdbx_seq_one_letter_code
_entity_poly.pdbx_strand_id
1 'polypeptide(L)'
;MKIKIIKTIIANFKILTIFIVLFIISAFFVTLNKKIYTLSILEDQFLINFVGTILALSVAIITLLYSIIDKVRESIIKFHFQNTKTDRIPHLLKELKDDTLFIFYILVSVFIISILNKCDIPIVKWDFKIITRNNFIALIKLFLIFLTLFSLRDIIKTLFTIINLSNYLSEHKK
;
A
#
# COMPACT_ATOMS: atom_id res chain seq x y z
N MET A 1 -11.55 26.72 9.56
CA MET A 1 -10.13 26.28 9.69
C MET A 1 -9.94 25.14 10.70
N LYS A 2 -10.45 25.25 11.94
CA LYS A 2 -10.33 24.20 12.99
C LYS A 2 -10.88 22.81 12.62
N ILE A 3 -12.01 22.74 11.89
CA ILE A 3 -12.63 21.46 11.49
C ILE A 3 -11.78 20.68 10.47
N LYS A 4 -11.08 21.37 9.56
CA LYS A 4 -10.16 20.71 8.61
C LYS A 4 -8.95 20.11 9.33
N ILE A 5 -8.38 20.84 10.29
CA ILE A 5 -7.24 20.39 11.10
C ILE A 5 -7.61 19.13 11.90
N ILE A 6 -8.78 19.12 12.55
CA ILE A 6 -9.26 17.97 13.33
C ILE A 6 -9.46 16.73 12.43
N LYS A 7 -10.02 16.89 11.23
CA LYS A 7 -10.18 15.77 10.27
C LYS A 7 -8.85 15.19 9.81
N THR A 8 -7.85 16.03 9.54
CA THR A 8 -6.50 15.57 9.16
C THR A 8 -5.82 14.82 10.30
N ILE A 9 -5.95 15.31 11.54
CA ILE A 9 -5.38 14.64 12.72
C ILE A 9 -6.01 13.26 12.92
N ILE A 10 -7.34 13.14 12.78
CA ILE A 10 -8.05 11.86 12.91
C ILE A 10 -7.65 10.88 11.80
N ALA A 11 -7.48 11.34 10.56
CA ALA A 11 -7.02 10.49 9.46
C ALA A 11 -5.60 9.97 9.70
N ASN A 12 -4.69 10.85 10.14
CA ASN A 12 -3.32 10.46 10.48
C ASN A 12 -3.27 9.50 11.68
N PHE A 13 -4.15 9.69 12.67
CA PHE A 13 -4.26 8.78 13.81
C PHE A 13 -4.70 7.38 13.39
N LYS A 14 -5.67 7.26 12.48
CA LYS A 14 -6.11 5.94 11.96
C LYS A 14 -4.98 5.21 11.25
N ILE A 15 -4.22 5.90 10.40
CA ILE A 15 -3.08 5.31 9.69
C ILE A 15 -2.01 4.87 10.69
N LEU A 16 -1.69 5.71 11.67
CA LEU A 16 -0.75 5.37 12.74
C LEU A 16 -1.19 4.12 13.52
N THR A 17 -2.46 4.02 13.88
CA THR A 17 -3.00 2.85 14.56
C THR A 17 -2.85 1.58 13.74
N ILE A 18 -3.12 1.64 12.42
CA ILE A 18 -2.95 0.49 11.52
C ILE A 18 -1.48 0.08 11.45
N PHE A 19 -0.56 1.05 11.31
CA PHE A 19 0.88 0.80 11.34
C PHE A 19 1.31 0.10 12.63
N ILE A 20 0.87 0.59 13.79
CA ILE A 20 1.19 -0.01 15.09
C ILE A 20 0.61 -1.42 15.19
N VAL A 21 -0.64 -1.64 14.79
CA VAL A 21 -1.28 -2.96 14.83
C VAL A 21 -0.54 -3.95 13.94
N LEU A 22 -0.20 -3.59 12.71
CA LEU A 22 0.56 -4.45 11.81
C LEU A 22 1.97 -4.75 12.34
N PHE A 23 2.60 -3.76 12.98
CA PHE A 23 3.89 -3.96 13.63
C PHE A 23 3.78 -4.93 14.80
N ILE A 24 2.78 -4.79 15.67
CA ILE A 24 2.52 -5.71 16.78
C ILE A 24 2.25 -7.13 16.26
N ILE A 25 1.44 -7.28 15.21
CA ILE A 25 1.19 -8.59 14.58
C ILE A 25 2.50 -9.19 14.07
N SER A 26 3.33 -8.42 13.35
CA SER A 26 4.64 -8.90 12.89
C SER A 26 5.56 -9.32 14.03
N ALA A 27 5.59 -8.55 15.13
CA ALA A 27 6.37 -8.87 16.31
C ALA A 27 5.87 -10.15 16.98
N PHE A 28 4.55 -10.33 17.09
CA PHE A 28 3.92 -11.53 17.63
C PHE A 28 4.27 -12.78 16.82
N PHE A 29 4.26 -12.70 15.49
CA PHE A 29 4.68 -13.83 14.64
C PHE A 29 6.14 -14.22 14.88
N VAL A 30 7.04 -13.23 15.00
CA VAL A 30 8.47 -13.47 15.22
C VAL A 30 8.77 -14.04 16.60
N THR A 31 8.05 -13.60 17.64
CA THR A 31 8.25 -14.10 19.00
C THR A 31 7.75 -15.53 19.19
N LEU A 32 6.66 -15.92 18.52
CA LEU A 32 6.14 -17.29 18.57
C LEU A 32 6.96 -18.30 17.78
N ASN A 33 7.54 -17.89 16.65
CA ASN A 33 8.27 -18.79 15.74
C ASN A 33 9.78 -18.54 15.78
N LYS A 34 10.51 -19.32 16.60
CA LYS A 34 11.98 -19.20 16.75
C LYS A 34 12.78 -19.42 15.46
N LYS A 35 12.19 -20.01 14.42
CA LYS A 35 12.80 -20.24 13.09
C LYS A 35 12.12 -19.47 11.97
N ILE A 36 11.42 -18.38 12.28
CA ILE A 36 10.66 -17.62 11.27
C ILE A 36 11.53 -17.14 10.10
N TYR A 37 12.81 -16.86 10.35
CA TYR A 37 13.77 -16.43 9.34
C TYR A 37 14.08 -17.47 8.25
N THR A 38 13.69 -18.74 8.43
CA THR A 38 13.84 -19.79 7.41
C THR A 38 12.61 -19.95 6.52
N LEU A 39 11.55 -19.16 6.73
CA LEU A 39 10.38 -19.20 5.85
C LEU A 39 10.74 -18.64 4.48
N SER A 40 10.37 -19.38 3.43
CA SER A 40 10.58 -18.97 2.02
C SER A 40 9.97 -17.60 1.69
N ILE A 41 8.86 -17.25 2.36
CA ILE A 41 8.21 -15.94 2.19
C ILE A 41 9.08 -14.75 2.64
N LEU A 42 10.14 -15.00 3.43
CA LEU A 42 11.08 -13.98 3.90
C LEU A 42 12.40 -13.98 3.13
N GLU A 43 12.53 -14.83 2.12
CA GLU A 43 13.67 -14.78 1.20
C GLU A 43 13.64 -13.48 0.39
N ASP A 44 14.81 -12.88 0.20
CA ASP A 44 14.95 -11.59 -0.49
C ASP A 44 14.37 -11.63 -1.91
N GLN A 45 14.61 -12.73 -2.63
CA GLN A 45 14.11 -12.92 -4.00
C GLN A 45 12.58 -13.00 -4.03
N PHE A 46 11.97 -13.70 -3.08
CA PHE A 46 10.52 -13.75 -2.97
C PHE A 46 9.94 -12.36 -2.69
N LEU A 47 10.47 -11.64 -1.71
CA LEU A 47 10.01 -10.31 -1.31
C LEU A 47 10.07 -9.30 -2.45
N ILE A 48 11.20 -9.23 -3.16
CA ILE A 48 11.38 -8.32 -4.29
C ILE A 48 10.38 -8.66 -5.40
N ASN A 49 10.24 -9.93 -5.76
CA ASN A 49 9.30 -10.37 -6.79
C ASN A 49 7.85 -10.09 -6.40
N PHE A 50 7.49 -10.37 -5.15
CA PHE A 50 6.15 -10.14 -4.63
C PHE A 50 5.79 -8.66 -4.68
N VAL A 51 6.60 -7.79 -4.05
CA VAL A 51 6.33 -6.35 -4.03
C VAL A 51 6.39 -5.75 -5.44
N GLY A 52 7.34 -6.19 -6.27
CA GLY A 52 7.46 -5.77 -7.67
C GLY A 52 6.23 -6.13 -8.51
N THR A 53 5.70 -7.34 -8.34
CA THR A 53 4.47 -7.80 -9.03
C THR A 53 3.27 -6.95 -8.60
N ILE A 54 3.12 -6.69 -7.30
CA ILE A 54 2.05 -5.84 -6.78
C ILE A 54 2.19 -4.41 -7.31
N LEU A 55 3.39 -3.85 -7.37
CA LEU A 55 3.62 -2.53 -7.95
C LEU A 55 3.23 -2.48 -9.43
N ALA A 56 3.65 -3.47 -10.23
CA ALA A 56 3.28 -3.56 -11.64
C ALA A 56 1.76 -3.63 -11.83
N LEU A 57 1.07 -4.41 -11.00
CA LEU A 57 -0.38 -4.49 -10.98
C LEU A 57 -1.01 -3.13 -10.64
N SER A 58 -0.52 -2.43 -9.62
CA SER A 58 -1.02 -1.11 -9.22
C SER A 58 -0.87 -0.06 -10.33
N VAL A 59 0.27 -0.05 -11.03
CA VAL A 59 0.49 0.83 -12.18
C VAL A 59 -0.48 0.49 -13.31
N ALA A 60 -0.65 -0.79 -13.63
CA ALA A 60 -1.61 -1.22 -14.65
C ALA A 60 -3.05 -0.80 -14.31
N ILE A 61 -3.45 -0.93 -13.04
CA ILE A 61 -4.77 -0.47 -12.55
C ILE A 61 -4.92 1.04 -12.75
N ILE A 62 -3.91 1.84 -12.37
CA ILE A 62 -3.93 3.30 -12.58
C ILE A 62 -4.10 3.63 -14.06
N THR A 63 -3.32 2.99 -14.94
CA THR A 63 -3.39 3.23 -16.39
C THR A 63 -4.78 2.90 -16.93
N LEU A 64 -5.35 1.77 -16.54
CA LEU A 64 -6.70 1.35 -16.92
C LEU A 64 -7.75 2.36 -16.43
N LEU A 65 -7.61 2.87 -15.21
CA LEU A 65 -8.52 3.84 -14.64
C LEU A 65 -8.46 5.19 -15.34
N TYR A 66 -7.27 5.69 -15.71
CA TYR A 66 -7.16 6.90 -16.53
C TYR A 66 -7.93 6.75 -17.85
N SER A 67 -7.79 5.59 -18.53
CA SER A 67 -8.54 5.34 -19.76
C SER A 67 -10.06 5.32 -19.57
N ILE A 68 -10.56 4.79 -18.44
CA ILE A 68 -11.99 4.80 -18.12
C ILE A 68 -12.47 6.23 -17.80
N ILE A 69 -11.68 7.00 -17.07
CA ILE A 69 -12.07 8.35 -16.63
C ILE A 69 -12.17 9.30 -17.81
N ASP A 70 -11.27 9.21 -18.79
CA ASP A 70 -11.37 10.03 -19.99
C ASP A 70 -12.69 9.76 -20.74
N LYS A 71 -13.09 8.48 -20.87
CA LYS A 71 -14.39 8.09 -21.45
C LYS A 71 -15.59 8.57 -20.65
N VAL A 72 -15.48 8.56 -19.32
CA VAL A 72 -16.51 9.05 -18.40
C VAL A 72 -16.64 10.58 -18.50
N ARG A 73 -15.52 11.31 -18.53
CA ARG A 73 -15.49 12.77 -18.64
C ARG A 73 -16.07 13.25 -19.96
N GLU A 74 -15.70 12.62 -21.07
CA GLU A 74 -16.29 12.89 -22.39
C GLU A 74 -17.81 12.66 -22.40
N SER A 75 -18.28 11.63 -21.68
CA SER A 75 -19.72 11.37 -21.55
C SER A 75 -20.40 12.45 -20.70
N ILE A 76 -19.84 12.88 -19.57
CA ILE A 76 -20.46 13.88 -18.69
C ILE A 76 -20.58 15.25 -19.38
N ILE A 77 -19.54 15.70 -20.10
CA ILE A 77 -19.54 16.99 -20.80
C ILE A 77 -20.68 17.06 -21.82
N LYS A 78 -20.99 15.94 -22.49
CA LYS A 78 -22.08 15.86 -23.47
C LYS A 78 -23.49 15.98 -22.85
N PHE A 79 -23.66 15.66 -21.56
CA PHE A 79 -24.98 15.58 -20.93
C PHE A 79 -25.26 16.69 -19.90
N HIS A 80 -24.37 17.68 -19.73
CA HIS A 80 -24.55 18.85 -18.83
C HIS A 80 -24.96 18.50 -17.39
N PHE A 81 -24.66 17.29 -16.91
CA PHE A 81 -24.97 16.85 -15.56
C PHE A 81 -23.93 17.40 -14.57
N GLN A 82 -24.29 18.44 -13.82
CA GLN A 82 -23.61 18.82 -12.58
C GLN A 82 -23.94 17.80 -11.49
N ASN A 83 -23.35 16.59 -11.57
CA ASN A 83 -23.59 15.55 -10.58
C ASN A 83 -22.45 15.50 -9.55
N THR A 84 -22.72 15.86 -8.30
CA THR A 84 -21.75 15.92 -7.18
C THR A 84 -20.95 14.63 -6.92
N LYS A 85 -21.37 13.50 -7.50
CA LYS A 85 -20.65 12.22 -7.42
C LYS A 85 -19.39 12.19 -8.31
N THR A 86 -19.36 12.90 -9.44
CA THR A 86 -18.21 12.90 -10.36
C THR A 86 -17.02 13.69 -9.82
N ASP A 87 -17.26 14.63 -8.91
CA ASP A 87 -16.20 15.40 -8.21
C ASP A 87 -15.34 14.51 -7.29
N ARG A 88 -15.77 13.28 -7.01
CA ARG A 88 -15.00 12.29 -6.24
C ARG A 88 -13.95 11.56 -7.07
N ILE A 89 -14.08 11.55 -8.40
CA ILE A 89 -13.15 10.81 -9.28
C ILE A 89 -11.70 11.29 -9.14
N PRO A 90 -11.40 12.61 -9.15
CA PRO A 90 -10.03 13.08 -8.95
C PRO A 90 -9.46 12.70 -7.57
N HIS A 91 -10.31 12.61 -6.54
CA HIS A 91 -9.89 12.17 -5.21
C HIS A 91 -9.51 10.69 -5.20
N LEU A 92 -10.33 9.83 -5.80
CA LEU A 92 -10.06 8.39 -5.89
C LEU A 92 -8.78 8.10 -6.69
N LEU A 93 -8.55 8.84 -7.79
CA LEU A 93 -7.29 8.74 -8.54
C LEU A 93 -6.08 9.16 -7.71
N LYS A 94 -6.23 10.21 -6.89
CA LYS A 94 -5.16 10.64 -6.00
C LYS A 94 -4.85 9.57 -4.96
N GLU A 95 -5.87 8.97 -4.34
CA GLU A 95 -5.69 7.86 -3.39
C GLU A 95 -4.91 6.69 -4.01
N LEU A 96 -5.32 6.23 -5.20
CA LEU A 96 -4.60 5.18 -5.94
C LEU A 96 -3.15 5.53 -6.26
N LYS A 97 -2.88 6.78 -6.66
CA LYS A 97 -1.53 7.26 -6.90
C LYS A 97 -0.69 7.22 -5.62
N ASP A 98 -1.25 7.70 -4.52
CA ASP A 98 -0.58 7.73 -3.21
C ASP A 98 -0.29 6.29 -2.72
N ASP A 99 -1.23 5.36 -2.88
CA ASP A 99 -1.05 3.93 -2.54
C ASP A 99 0.02 3.26 -3.41
N THR A 100 0.06 3.60 -4.70
CA THR A 100 1.07 3.05 -5.63
C THR A 100 2.47 3.57 -5.32
N LEU A 101 2.60 4.87 -5.02
CA LEU A 101 3.86 5.46 -4.56
C LEU A 101 4.32 4.84 -3.23
N PHE A 102 3.37 4.54 -2.34
CA PHE A 102 3.68 3.87 -1.08
C PHE A 102 4.24 2.45 -1.31
N ILE A 103 3.66 1.66 -2.22
CA ILE A 103 4.21 0.35 -2.62
C ILE A 103 5.61 0.50 -3.23
N PHE A 104 5.85 1.55 -4.02
CA PHE A 104 7.19 1.84 -4.54
C PHE A 104 8.20 2.13 -3.41
N TYR A 105 7.82 2.89 -2.39
CA TYR A 105 8.69 3.11 -1.22
C TYR A 105 8.93 1.83 -0.40
N ILE A 106 7.93 0.93 -0.33
CA ILE A 106 8.13 -0.40 0.26
C ILE A 106 9.16 -1.19 -0.56
N LEU A 107 9.06 -1.17 -1.89
CA LEU A 107 10.03 -1.86 -2.76
C LEU A 107 11.46 -1.35 -2.52
N VAL A 108 11.64 -0.02 -2.47
CA VAL A 108 12.94 0.59 -2.15
C VAL A 108 13.43 0.15 -0.76
N SER A 109 12.54 0.10 0.23
CA SER A 109 12.86 -0.36 1.58
C SER A 109 13.28 -1.84 1.61
N VAL A 110 12.58 -2.70 0.85
CA VAL A 110 12.95 -4.12 0.68
C VAL A 110 14.34 -4.23 0.07
N PHE A 111 14.65 -3.47 -0.98
CA PHE A 111 15.99 -3.46 -1.59
C PHE A 111 17.07 -3.07 -0.58
N ILE A 112 16.85 -2.01 0.20
CA ILE A 112 17.79 -1.56 1.24
C ILE A 112 18.00 -2.67 2.27
N ILE A 113 16.92 -3.28 2.77
CA ILE A 113 17.00 -4.36 3.76
C ILE A 113 17.70 -5.59 3.21
N SER A 114 17.44 -5.97 1.96
CA SER A 114 18.10 -7.12 1.33
C SER A 114 19.60 -6.88 1.15
N ILE A 115 20.02 -5.64 0.86
CA ILE A 115 21.45 -5.27 0.86
C ILE A 115 22.02 -5.35 2.28
N LEU A 116 21.34 -4.75 3.26
CA LEU A 116 21.76 -4.77 4.68
C LEU A 116 21.80 -6.19 5.27
N ASN A 117 21.00 -7.11 4.75
CA ASN A 117 21.01 -8.52 5.14
C ASN A 117 22.29 -9.24 4.66
N LYS A 118 22.83 -8.85 3.50
CA LYS A 118 24.03 -9.46 2.90
C LYS A 118 25.34 -8.74 3.23
N CYS A 119 25.28 -7.47 3.61
CA CYS A 119 26.45 -6.72 4.04
C CYS A 119 26.68 -6.97 5.54
N ASP A 120 27.83 -7.54 5.90
CA ASP A 120 28.31 -7.45 7.28
C ASP A 120 28.83 -6.03 7.51
N ILE A 121 28.13 -5.27 8.36
CA ILE A 121 28.55 -3.92 8.74
C ILE A 121 29.48 -4.05 9.95
N PRO A 122 30.81 -3.90 9.78
CA PRO A 122 31.78 -4.12 10.86
C PRO A 122 31.63 -3.12 12.03
N ILE A 123 30.93 -2.00 11.81
CA ILE A 123 30.76 -0.91 12.79
C ILE A 123 29.54 -1.15 13.70
N VAL A 124 28.54 -1.94 13.27
CA VAL A 124 27.31 -2.17 14.05
C VAL A 124 27.39 -3.53 14.72
N LYS A 125 28.03 -3.59 15.90
CA LYS A 125 27.95 -4.77 16.75
C LYS A 125 26.52 -4.89 17.28
N TRP A 126 25.81 -5.93 16.84
CA TRP A 126 24.42 -6.17 17.22
C TRP A 126 24.34 -6.74 18.65
N ASP A 127 24.53 -5.88 19.66
CA ASP A 127 24.65 -6.29 21.07
C ASP A 127 23.30 -6.32 21.82
N PHE A 128 22.19 -6.38 21.07
CA PHE A 128 20.85 -6.44 21.66
C PHE A 128 20.55 -7.86 22.19
N LYS A 129 20.54 -8.02 23.51
CA LYS A 129 20.21 -9.31 24.18
C LYS A 129 18.79 -9.82 23.91
N ILE A 130 17.87 -8.94 23.48
CA ILE A 130 16.43 -9.25 23.35
C ILE A 130 16.09 -9.80 21.96
N ILE A 131 16.74 -9.32 20.90
CA ILE A 131 16.45 -9.70 19.51
C ILE A 131 17.75 -9.88 18.73
N THR A 132 17.89 -11.05 18.11
CA THR A 132 18.96 -11.33 17.15
C THR A 132 18.76 -10.53 15.86
N ARG A 133 19.87 -10.17 15.18
CA ARG A 133 19.84 -9.48 13.87
C ARG A 133 18.88 -10.15 12.88
N ASN A 134 18.93 -11.48 12.79
CA ASN A 134 18.08 -12.25 11.86
C ASN A 134 16.60 -12.13 12.20
N ASN A 135 16.23 -12.14 13.48
CA ASN A 135 14.84 -11.96 13.91
C ASN A 135 14.38 -10.52 13.69
N PHE A 136 15.25 -9.53 13.87
CA PHE A 136 14.93 -8.13 13.55
C PHE A 136 14.67 -7.93 12.05
N ILE A 137 15.55 -8.48 11.20
CA ILE A 137 15.37 -8.42 9.74
C ILE A 137 14.08 -9.13 9.34
N ALA A 138 13.82 -10.32 9.90
CA ALA A 138 12.57 -11.05 9.66
C ALA A 138 11.33 -10.26 10.08
N LEU A 139 11.39 -9.55 11.22
CA LEU A 139 10.33 -8.68 11.70
C LEU A 139 10.03 -7.56 10.70
N ILE A 140 11.06 -6.85 10.23
CA ILE A 140 10.86 -5.77 9.26
C ILE A 140 10.31 -6.34 7.95
N LYS A 141 10.83 -7.46 7.46
CA LYS A 141 10.34 -8.11 6.24
C LYS A 141 8.86 -8.48 6.33
N LEU A 142 8.43 -9.10 7.43
CA LEU A 142 7.02 -9.42 7.67
C LEU A 142 6.15 -8.17 7.72
N PHE A 143 6.63 -7.14 8.42
CA PHE A 143 5.94 -5.86 8.50
C PHE A 143 5.73 -5.24 7.11
N LEU A 144 6.75 -5.26 6.24
CA LEU A 144 6.64 -4.78 4.85
C LEU A 144 5.68 -5.62 4.01
N ILE A 145 5.64 -6.94 4.19
CA ILE A 145 4.64 -7.81 3.53
C ILE A 145 3.23 -7.38 3.92
N PHE A 146 2.97 -7.20 5.22
CA PHE A 146 1.65 -6.79 5.69
C PHE A 146 1.25 -5.40 5.20
N LEU A 147 2.18 -4.44 5.18
CA LEU A 147 1.92 -3.13 4.59
C LEU A 147 1.58 -3.23 3.10
N THR A 148 2.31 -4.07 2.34
CA THR A 148 2.03 -4.29 0.92
C THR A 148 0.64 -4.88 0.69
N LEU A 149 0.26 -5.88 1.48
CA LEU A 149 -1.09 -6.49 1.42
C LEU A 149 -2.18 -5.49 1.80
N PHE A 150 -1.91 -4.64 2.79
CA PHE A 150 -2.84 -3.58 3.18
C PHE A 150 -3.06 -2.57 2.05
N SER A 151 -1.99 -2.09 1.41
CA SER A 151 -2.10 -1.19 0.26
C SER A 151 -2.79 -1.84 -0.94
N LEU A 152 -2.51 -3.13 -1.21
CA LEU A 152 -3.22 -3.87 -2.25
C LEU A 152 -4.74 -3.90 -2.00
N ARG A 153 -5.17 -4.11 -0.75
CA ARG A 153 -6.59 -4.06 -0.38
C ARG A 153 -7.20 -2.69 -0.72
N ASP A 154 -6.51 -1.61 -0.39
CA ASP A 154 -7.02 -0.25 -0.60
C ASP A 154 -7.11 0.07 -2.10
N ILE A 155 -6.11 -0.32 -2.89
CA ILE A 155 -6.13 -0.23 -4.36
C ILE A 155 -7.33 -0.98 -4.96
N ILE A 156 -7.56 -2.24 -4.55
CA ILE A 156 -8.69 -3.05 -5.02
C ILE A 156 -10.03 -2.38 -4.67
N LYS A 157 -10.16 -1.86 -3.45
CA LYS A 157 -11.37 -1.18 -2.99
C LYS A 157 -11.65 0.09 -3.79
N THR A 158 -10.61 0.88 -4.07
CA THR A 158 -10.73 2.11 -4.86
C THR A 158 -11.10 1.79 -6.31
N LEU A 159 -10.50 0.76 -6.89
CA LEU A 159 -10.86 0.25 -8.22
C LEU A 159 -12.36 -0.12 -8.30
N PHE A 160 -12.86 -0.94 -7.37
CA PHE A 160 -14.29 -1.30 -7.35
C PHE A 160 -15.20 -0.08 -7.19
N THR A 161 -14.80 0.89 -6.37
CA THR A 161 -15.55 2.13 -6.20
C THR A 161 -15.67 2.93 -7.50
N ILE A 162 -14.58 3.00 -8.28
CA ILE A 162 -14.59 3.68 -9.57
C ILE A 162 -15.44 2.93 -10.60
N ILE A 163 -15.31 1.60 -10.66
CA ILE A 163 -16.12 0.75 -11.56
C ILE A 163 -17.62 0.94 -11.28
N ASN A 164 -18.03 0.90 -10.01
CA ASN A 164 -19.42 1.12 -9.62
C ASN A 164 -19.93 2.51 -10.01
N LEU A 165 -19.08 3.54 -9.87
CA LEU A 165 -19.43 4.90 -10.28
C LEU A 165 -19.55 5.02 -11.81
N SER A 166 -18.68 4.35 -12.56
CA SER A 166 -18.76 4.28 -14.02
C SER A 166 -20.04 3.58 -14.49
N ASN A 167 -20.41 2.45 -13.89
CA ASN A 167 -21.64 1.72 -14.22
C ASN A 167 -22.90 2.55 -13.94
N TYR A 168 -22.95 3.21 -12.78
CA TYR A 168 -24.04 4.11 -12.42
C TYR A 168 -24.23 5.24 -13.46
N LEU A 169 -23.14 5.82 -13.97
CA LEU A 169 -23.21 6.85 -15.01
C LEU A 169 -23.64 6.27 -16.37
N SER A 170 -23.29 5.03 -16.68
CA SER A 170 -23.72 4.35 -17.91
C SER A 170 -25.21 4.00 -17.91
N GLU A 171 -25.77 3.61 -16.78
CA GLU A 171 -27.19 3.24 -16.66
C GLU A 171 -28.11 4.45 -16.76
N HIS A 172 -27.70 5.60 -16.21
CA HIS A 172 -28.43 6.88 -16.35
C HIS A 172 -28.19 7.62 -17.68
N LYS A 173 -27.48 6.98 -18.62
CA LYS A 173 -27.31 7.46 -20.01
C LYS A 173 -28.41 6.97 -20.95
N LYS A 174 -29.22 5.99 -20.52
CA LYS A 174 -30.43 5.51 -21.21
C LYS A 174 -31.64 6.32 -20.76
#